data_AF-A0A496W6Q7-F1
#
_entry.id   AF-A0A496W6Q7-F1
#
_cell.length_a   1.000
_cell.length_b   1.000
_cell.length_c   1.000
_cell.angle_alpha   90.00
_cell.angle_beta   90.00
_cell.angle_gamma   90.00
#
_symmetry.space_group_name_H-M   'P 1'
#
loop_
_entity.id
_entity.type
_entity.pdbx_description
1 polymer ?
#
loop_
_entity_poly.entity_id
_entity_poly.type
_entity_poly.pdbx_seq_one_letter_code
_entity_poly.pdbx_strand_id
1 'polypeptide(L)'
;MNESQLIETVQSLEDYRATADALTELWEHKSKICEQLTLDILVEKRGDPQLQATAFNILYSVHKNQALSFAKTHLAQVHPYLLGTIIEQLAEDVAIVNENHNLREIVSKVRNFLDEKESSELELIKESVEWFKETFVGQNDDAMRNTQVQKIRNPKATLPESVYNRFIPVFRLQKTVSLF
;
A
#
# COMPACT_ATOMS: atom_id res chain seq x y z
N MET A 1 20.69 4.11 14.05
CA MET A 1 21.07 5.50 14.43
C MET A 1 20.36 5.87 15.73
N ASN A 2 20.63 7.03 16.37
CA ASN A 2 19.76 7.47 17.47
C ASN A 2 18.47 8.12 16.94
N GLU A 3 17.45 8.28 17.79
CA GLU A 3 16.13 8.79 17.37
C GLU A 3 16.20 10.15 16.67
N SER A 4 16.97 11.10 17.22
CA SER A 4 17.11 12.43 16.63
C SER A 4 17.75 12.40 15.25
N GLN A 5 18.76 11.54 15.05
CA GLN A 5 19.43 11.36 13.75
C GLN A 5 18.50 10.74 12.71
N LEU A 6 17.65 9.79 13.11
CA LEU A 6 16.65 9.19 12.22
C LEU A 6 15.61 10.23 11.78
N ILE A 7 15.08 11.01 12.73
CA ILE A 7 14.12 12.08 12.44
C ILE A 7 14.75 13.12 11.50
N GLU A 8 15.98 13.56 11.79
CA GLU A 8 16.70 14.52 10.95
C GLU A 8 16.89 14.01 9.53
N THR A 9 17.23 12.73 9.37
CA THR A 9 17.39 12.09 8.06
C THR A 9 16.08 12.09 7.28
N VAL A 10 14.97 11.77 7.93
CA VAL A 10 13.64 11.80 7.30
C VAL A 10 13.19 13.22 6.97
N GLN A 11 13.55 14.20 7.81
CA GLN A 11 13.17 15.58 7.60
C GLN A 11 14.02 16.27 6.52
N SER A 12 15.28 15.90 6.36
CA SER A 12 16.16 16.50 5.35
C SER A 12 15.78 16.08 3.93
N LEU A 13 15.35 14.83 3.76
CA LEU A 13 15.01 14.24 2.45
C LEU A 13 16.15 14.33 1.43
N GLU A 14 17.39 14.46 1.89
CA GLU A 14 18.57 14.61 1.02
C GLU A 14 18.93 13.29 0.33
N ASP A 15 18.68 12.16 1.00
CA ASP A 15 18.87 10.81 0.47
C ASP A 15 17.61 9.99 0.72
N TYR A 16 16.90 9.62 -0.36
CA TYR A 16 15.64 8.88 -0.27
C TYR A 16 15.82 7.45 0.21
N ARG A 17 16.96 6.83 -0.06
CA ARG A 17 17.26 5.49 0.46
C ARG A 17 17.51 5.56 1.96
N ALA A 18 18.34 6.51 2.40
CA ALA A 18 18.56 6.74 3.82
C ALA A 18 17.27 7.12 4.55
N THR A 19 16.40 7.90 3.91
CA THR A 19 15.06 8.25 4.42
C THR A 19 14.19 7.00 4.61
N ALA A 20 14.13 6.12 3.61
CA ALA A 20 13.35 4.88 3.69
C ALA A 20 13.87 3.95 4.79
N ASP A 21 15.21 3.79 4.88
CA ASP A 21 15.85 3.00 5.93
C ASP A 21 15.55 3.61 7.32
N ALA A 22 15.62 4.93 7.45
CA ALA A 22 15.33 5.62 8.71
C ALA A 22 13.86 5.52 9.13
N LEU A 23 12.91 5.62 8.19
CA LEU A 23 11.48 5.38 8.46
C LEU A 23 11.24 3.95 8.94
N THR A 24 11.93 2.98 8.34
CA THR A 24 11.84 1.56 8.72
C THR A 24 12.40 1.32 10.12
N GLU A 25 13.55 1.93 10.46
CA GLU A 25 14.12 1.84 11.81
C GLU A 25 13.23 2.55 12.86
N LEU A 26 12.66 3.72 12.52
CA LEU A 26 11.72 4.43 13.39
C LEU A 26 10.44 3.63 13.64
N TRP A 27 9.99 2.82 12.69
CA TRP A 27 8.83 1.96 12.89
C TRP A 27 9.05 0.97 14.05
N GLU A 28 10.18 0.27 14.07
CA GLU A 28 10.45 -0.83 15.02
C GLU A 28 10.41 -0.39 16.49
N HIS A 29 10.70 0.90 16.76
CA HIS A 29 10.88 1.41 18.11
C HIS A 29 10.02 2.64 18.45
N LYS A 30 9.48 3.34 17.46
CA LYS A 30 8.84 4.68 17.60
C LYS A 30 7.64 4.84 16.66
N SER A 31 6.75 3.85 16.66
CA SER A 31 5.59 3.74 15.79
C SER A 31 4.78 5.04 15.60
N LYS A 32 4.52 5.84 16.65
CA LYS A 32 3.77 7.11 16.53
C LYS A 32 4.54 8.23 15.80
N ILE A 33 5.86 8.31 15.99
CA ILE A 33 6.69 9.29 15.27
C ILE A 33 6.77 8.89 13.80
N CYS A 34 6.93 7.59 13.52
CA CYS A 34 6.91 7.06 12.16
C CYS A 34 5.57 7.34 11.45
N GLU A 35 4.43 7.18 12.15
CA GLU A 35 3.10 7.56 11.63
C GLU A 35 3.07 9.02 11.17
N GLN A 36 3.51 9.93 12.04
CA GLN A 36 3.48 11.35 11.74
C GLN A 36 4.38 11.70 10.56
N LEU A 37 5.62 11.21 10.55
CA LEU A 37 6.56 11.50 9.47
C LEU A 37 6.11 10.93 8.12
N THR A 38 5.55 9.72 8.09
CA THR A 38 5.02 9.14 6.85
C THR A 38 3.79 9.89 6.36
N LEU A 39 2.89 10.31 7.25
CA LEU A 39 1.76 11.17 6.90
C LEU A 39 2.22 12.54 6.37
N ASP A 40 3.20 13.17 7.01
CA ASP A 40 3.74 14.46 6.55
C ASP A 40 4.30 14.33 5.13
N ILE A 41 5.08 13.27 4.84
CA ILE A 41 5.59 12.99 3.48
C ILE A 41 4.46 12.86 2.47
N LEU A 42 3.40 12.14 2.82
CA LEU A 42 2.28 11.84 1.92
C LEU A 42 1.36 13.05 1.69
N VAL A 43 0.97 13.74 2.76
CA VAL A 43 0.02 14.87 2.74
C VAL A 43 0.67 16.10 2.12
N GLU A 44 1.92 16.38 2.47
CA GLU A 44 2.67 17.52 1.93
C GLU A 44 3.34 17.19 0.59
N LYS A 45 3.18 15.96 0.08
CA LYS A 45 3.76 15.46 -1.19
C LYS A 45 5.27 15.68 -1.27
N ARG A 46 5.98 15.38 -0.18
CA ARG A 46 7.42 15.60 -0.06
C ARG A 46 8.21 14.45 -0.70
N GLY A 47 9.37 14.80 -1.27
CA GLY A 47 10.21 13.86 -2.01
C GLY A 47 9.58 13.41 -3.33
N ASP A 48 10.23 12.44 -3.98
CA ASP A 48 9.76 11.93 -5.26
C ASP A 48 8.60 10.91 -5.09
N PRO A 49 7.91 10.54 -6.19
CA PRO A 49 6.83 9.57 -6.12
C PRO A 49 7.23 8.20 -5.57
N GLN A 50 8.50 7.81 -5.70
CA GLN A 50 9.01 6.53 -5.20
C GLN A 50 9.13 6.54 -3.67
N LEU A 51 9.62 7.65 -3.10
CA LEU A 51 9.66 7.86 -1.66
C LEU A 51 8.24 7.93 -1.09
N GLN A 52 7.33 8.64 -1.75
CA GLN A 52 5.93 8.69 -1.31
C GLN A 52 5.28 7.31 -1.30
N ALA A 53 5.49 6.49 -2.35
CA ALA A 53 5.05 5.10 -2.36
C ALA A 53 5.66 4.28 -1.21
N THR A 54 6.95 4.48 -0.92
CA THR A 54 7.64 3.82 0.20
C THR A 54 7.03 4.24 1.55
N ALA A 55 6.80 5.54 1.75
CA ALA A 55 6.14 6.07 2.94
C ALA A 55 4.73 5.50 3.11
N PHE A 56 3.97 5.36 2.02
CA PHE A 56 2.66 4.72 2.05
C PHE A 56 2.74 3.25 2.47
N ASN A 57 3.66 2.46 1.90
CA ASN A 57 3.83 1.05 2.29
C ASN A 57 4.17 0.88 3.76
N ILE A 58 5.04 1.74 4.29
CA ILE A 58 5.37 1.77 5.72
C ILE A 58 4.11 2.13 6.53
N LEU A 59 3.42 3.21 6.19
CA LEU A 59 2.20 3.61 6.88
C LEU A 59 1.13 2.51 6.82
N TYR A 60 0.97 1.83 5.69
CA TYR A 60 0.00 0.75 5.49
C TYR A 60 0.30 -0.47 6.36
N SER A 61 1.58 -0.82 6.47
CA SER A 61 2.05 -1.97 7.26
C SER A 61 1.89 -1.73 8.76
N VAL A 62 2.10 -0.50 9.21
CA VAL A 62 2.21 -0.16 10.65
C VAL A 62 0.91 0.43 11.19
N HIS A 63 0.29 1.32 10.41
CA HIS A 63 -0.88 2.11 10.77
C HIS A 63 -1.94 2.03 9.67
N LYS A 64 -2.35 0.79 9.33
CA LYS A 64 -3.27 0.50 8.22
C LYS A 64 -4.47 1.44 8.17
N ASN A 65 -5.13 1.72 9.30
CA ASN A 65 -6.29 2.62 9.34
C ASN A 65 -5.97 4.04 8.85
N GLN A 66 -4.77 4.56 9.17
CA GLN A 66 -4.34 5.89 8.72
C GLN A 66 -3.98 5.88 7.24
N ALA A 67 -3.32 4.83 6.76
CA ALA A 67 -3.06 4.67 5.33
C ALA A 67 -4.36 4.58 4.52
N LEU A 68 -5.35 3.82 5.00
CA LEU A 68 -6.69 3.75 4.38
C LEU A 68 -7.40 5.10 4.41
N SER A 69 -7.29 5.86 5.50
CA SER A 69 -7.84 7.22 5.63
C SER A 69 -7.19 8.20 4.64
N PHE A 70 -5.86 8.15 4.51
CA PHE A 70 -5.11 8.91 3.52
C PHE A 70 -5.58 8.58 2.11
N ALA A 71 -5.61 7.29 1.74
CA ALA A 71 -6.07 6.85 0.43
C ALA A 71 -7.49 7.37 0.17
N LYS A 72 -8.42 7.18 1.11
CA LYS A 72 -9.80 7.65 0.99
C LYS A 72 -9.90 9.15 0.68
N THR A 73 -9.00 9.96 1.21
CA THR A 73 -9.05 11.42 1.09
C THR A 73 -8.31 11.92 -0.15
N HIS A 74 -7.24 11.25 -0.58
CA HIS A 74 -6.28 11.81 -1.56
C HIS A 74 -6.20 11.08 -2.91
N LEU A 75 -6.98 10.03 -3.16
CA LEU A 75 -6.94 9.22 -4.40
C LEU A 75 -6.85 10.03 -5.71
N ALA A 76 -7.58 11.13 -5.84
CA ALA A 76 -7.59 11.94 -7.06
C ALA A 76 -6.37 12.86 -7.22
N GLN A 77 -5.56 13.04 -6.17
CA GLN A 77 -4.49 14.03 -6.07
C GLN A 77 -3.09 13.41 -5.98
N VAL A 78 -3.01 12.09 -5.80
CA VAL A 78 -1.74 11.36 -5.73
C VAL A 78 -1.14 11.15 -7.11
N HIS A 79 0.19 11.04 -7.14
CA HIS A 79 0.90 10.66 -8.35
C HIS A 79 0.49 9.25 -8.82
N PRO A 80 0.41 8.96 -10.14
CA PRO A 80 0.04 7.63 -10.63
C PRO A 80 0.84 6.49 -10.01
N TYR A 81 2.16 6.67 -9.84
CA TYR A 81 3.01 5.67 -9.16
C TYR A 81 2.53 5.33 -7.74
N LEU A 82 2.20 6.33 -6.92
CA LEU A 82 1.65 6.12 -5.58
C LEU A 82 0.25 5.49 -5.64
N LEU A 83 -0.58 5.87 -6.62
CA LEU A 83 -1.87 5.20 -6.85
C LEU A 83 -1.68 3.70 -7.12
N GLY A 84 -0.70 3.32 -7.96
CA GLY A 84 -0.33 1.93 -8.20
C GLY A 84 -0.01 1.17 -6.91
N THR A 85 0.81 1.77 -6.05
CA THR A 85 1.13 1.18 -4.74
C THR A 85 -0.10 1.05 -3.83
N ILE A 86 -0.97 2.05 -3.79
CA ILE A 86 -2.21 1.99 -3.00
C ILE A 86 -3.06 0.79 -3.45
N ILE A 87 -3.29 0.63 -4.76
CA ILE A 87 -4.17 -0.43 -5.25
C ILE A 87 -3.56 -1.83 -5.09
N GLU A 88 -2.23 -1.95 -5.18
CA GLU A 88 -1.52 -3.19 -4.90
C GLU A 88 -1.69 -3.61 -3.44
N GLN A 89 -1.48 -2.69 -2.49
CA GLN A 89 -1.67 -2.97 -1.05
C GLN A 89 -3.11 -3.40 -0.73
N LEU A 90 -4.11 -2.81 -1.41
CA LEU A 90 -5.49 -3.22 -1.27
C LEU A 90 -5.75 -4.61 -1.85
N ALA A 91 -5.16 -4.94 -3.00
CA ALA A 91 -5.28 -6.25 -3.64
C ALA A 91 -4.65 -7.36 -2.77
N GLU A 92 -3.53 -7.09 -2.11
CA GLU A 92 -2.89 -8.03 -1.18
C GLU A 92 -3.82 -8.41 -0.01
N ASP A 93 -4.67 -7.49 0.45
CA ASP A 93 -5.61 -7.72 1.54
C ASP A 93 -6.96 -8.33 1.12
N VAL A 94 -7.07 -8.88 -0.10
CA VAL A 94 -8.33 -9.48 -0.61
C VAL A 94 -8.93 -10.52 0.34
N ALA A 95 -8.10 -11.27 1.07
CA ALA A 95 -8.55 -12.31 1.98
C ALA A 95 -9.39 -11.78 3.16
N ILE A 96 -9.22 -10.50 3.53
CA ILE A 96 -9.85 -9.89 4.72
C ILE A 96 -10.83 -8.76 4.38
N VAL A 97 -11.01 -8.42 3.09
CA VAL A 97 -11.89 -7.32 2.64
C VAL A 97 -13.33 -7.46 3.12
N ASN A 98 -13.85 -8.70 3.15
CA ASN A 98 -15.21 -8.98 3.59
C ASN A 98 -15.40 -8.88 5.10
N GLU A 99 -14.32 -8.86 5.88
CA GLU A 99 -14.38 -8.77 7.34
C GLU A 99 -14.05 -7.35 7.83
N ASN A 100 -13.41 -6.53 6.98
CA ASN A 100 -13.00 -5.18 7.30
C ASN A 100 -13.83 -4.14 6.53
N HIS A 101 -14.77 -3.48 7.21
CA HIS A 101 -15.64 -2.46 6.61
C HIS A 101 -14.87 -1.30 5.97
N ASN A 102 -13.83 -0.79 6.64
CA ASN A 102 -13.02 0.33 6.12
C ASN A 102 -12.29 -0.08 4.84
N LEU A 103 -11.75 -1.30 4.82
CA LEU A 103 -11.07 -1.85 3.65
C LEU A 103 -12.05 -2.04 2.48
N ARG A 104 -13.25 -2.57 2.75
CA ARG A 104 -14.29 -2.73 1.74
C ARG A 104 -14.72 -1.40 1.13
N GLU A 105 -14.90 -0.38 1.98
CA GLU A 105 -15.29 0.95 1.54
C GLU A 105 -14.23 1.56 0.60
N ILE A 106 -12.93 1.46 0.95
CA ILE A 106 -11.87 2.00 0.09
C ILE A 106 -11.74 1.21 -1.21
N VAL A 107 -11.89 -0.13 -1.18
CA VAL A 107 -11.85 -0.96 -2.40
C VAL A 107 -12.97 -0.56 -3.36
N SER A 108 -14.18 -0.34 -2.84
CA SER A 108 -15.31 0.16 -3.65
C SER A 108 -15.01 1.54 -4.22
N LYS A 109 -14.46 2.46 -3.41
CA LYS A 109 -14.10 3.81 -3.85
C LYS A 109 -13.01 3.80 -4.93
N VAL A 110 -11.97 2.99 -4.76
CA VAL A 110 -10.89 2.82 -5.74
C VAL A 110 -11.42 2.22 -7.03
N ARG A 111 -12.30 1.21 -6.96
CA ARG A 111 -12.93 0.62 -8.15
C ARG A 111 -13.66 1.68 -8.97
N ASN A 112 -14.56 2.43 -8.33
CA ASN A 112 -15.31 3.48 -9.01
C ASN A 112 -14.38 4.53 -9.61
N PHE A 113 -13.35 4.95 -8.86
CA PHE A 113 -12.34 5.88 -9.35
C PHE A 113 -11.60 5.37 -10.59
N LEU A 114 -11.22 4.09 -10.63
CA LEU A 114 -10.53 3.48 -11.78
C LEU A 114 -11.45 3.24 -12.98
N ASP A 115 -12.75 3.06 -12.76
CA ASP A 115 -13.74 2.86 -13.83
C ASP A 115 -14.13 4.18 -14.51
N GLU A 116 -13.99 5.32 -13.81
CA GLU A 116 -14.19 6.67 -14.35
C GLU A 116 -12.98 7.19 -15.16
N LYS A 117 -11.85 6.49 -15.13
CA LYS A 117 -10.59 6.92 -15.75
C LYS A 117 -10.39 6.34 -17.14
N GLU A 118 -9.91 7.17 -18.05
CA GLU A 118 -9.52 6.71 -19.39
C GLU A 118 -8.29 5.80 -19.30
N SER A 119 -8.21 4.76 -20.14
CA SER A 119 -7.08 3.81 -20.09
C SER A 119 -5.72 4.51 -20.26
N SER A 120 -5.67 5.58 -21.05
CA SER A 120 -4.46 6.39 -21.26
C SER A 120 -3.97 7.10 -19.98
N GLU A 121 -4.85 7.42 -19.04
CA GLU A 121 -4.48 8.01 -17.74
C GLU A 121 -3.85 6.98 -16.79
N LEU A 122 -4.11 5.70 -17.02
CA LEU A 122 -3.69 4.59 -16.15
C LEU A 122 -2.51 3.79 -16.71
N GLU A 123 -1.97 4.15 -17.88
CA GLU A 123 -0.96 3.35 -18.59
C GLU A 123 0.29 3.08 -17.72
N LEU A 124 0.71 4.06 -16.91
CA LEU A 124 1.88 3.92 -16.03
C LEU A 124 1.71 2.85 -14.93
N ILE A 125 0.47 2.53 -14.58
CA ILE A 125 0.09 1.58 -13.52
C ILE A 125 -0.84 0.48 -14.03
N LYS A 126 -0.82 0.22 -15.34
CA LYS A 126 -1.72 -0.73 -15.98
C LYS A 126 -1.69 -2.11 -15.34
N GLU A 127 -0.50 -2.64 -15.07
CA GLU A 127 -0.32 -3.96 -14.42
C GLU A 127 -0.97 -3.99 -13.03
N SER A 128 -0.77 -2.94 -12.22
CA SER A 128 -1.37 -2.81 -10.89
C SER A 128 -2.90 -2.71 -10.97
N VAL A 129 -3.43 -1.99 -11.98
CA VAL A 129 -4.87 -1.85 -12.23
C VAL A 129 -5.49 -3.17 -12.67
N GLU A 130 -4.86 -3.88 -13.60
CA GLU A 130 -5.32 -5.19 -14.08
C GLU A 130 -5.35 -6.18 -12.92
N TRP A 131 -4.28 -6.27 -12.14
CA TRP A 131 -4.23 -7.15 -10.98
C TRP A 131 -5.28 -6.80 -9.91
N PHE A 132 -5.47 -5.52 -9.62
CA PHE A 132 -6.53 -5.07 -8.71
C PHE A 132 -7.91 -5.46 -9.23
N LYS A 133 -8.21 -5.20 -10.51
CA LYS A 133 -9.50 -5.55 -11.11
C LYS A 133 -9.73 -7.06 -11.05
N GLU A 134 -8.75 -7.87 -11.49
CA GLU A 134 -8.78 -9.33 -11.43
C GLU A 134 -9.04 -9.87 -10.02
N THR A 135 -8.35 -9.32 -9.03
CA THR A 135 -8.44 -9.73 -7.62
C THR A 135 -9.85 -9.56 -7.08
N PHE A 136 -10.58 -8.55 -7.55
CA PHE A 136 -11.93 -8.27 -7.09
C PHE A 136 -13.03 -8.51 -8.15
N VAL A 137 -12.74 -9.27 -9.23
CA VAL A 137 -13.76 -9.73 -10.18
C VAL A 137 -14.80 -10.57 -9.44
N GLY A 138 -16.09 -10.25 -9.65
CA GLY A 138 -17.20 -11.00 -9.06
C GLY A 138 -17.60 -10.59 -7.64
N GLN A 139 -16.98 -9.55 -7.06
CA GLN A 139 -17.41 -8.97 -5.78
C GLN A 139 -18.48 -7.87 -5.94
N ASN A 140 -19.13 -7.74 -7.09
CA ASN A 140 -20.26 -6.85 -7.29
C ASN A 140 -21.58 -7.63 -7.50
N ASP A 141 -22.52 -7.29 -6.62
CA ASP A 141 -23.98 -7.21 -6.79
C ASP A 141 -24.94 -8.31 -6.31
N ASP A 142 -24.58 -9.59 -6.19
CA ASP A 142 -25.53 -10.61 -5.65
C ASP A 142 -25.06 -11.41 -4.41
N ALA A 143 -23.75 -11.45 -4.14
CA ALA A 143 -23.21 -12.18 -3.00
C ALA A 143 -23.33 -11.42 -1.66
N MET A 144 -23.80 -10.16 -1.67
CA MET A 144 -23.98 -9.35 -0.46
C MET A 144 -25.31 -9.60 0.28
N ARG A 145 -26.13 -10.55 -0.18
CA ARG A 145 -27.40 -10.93 0.48
C ARG A 145 -27.47 -12.31 1.11
N ASN A 146 -26.57 -13.25 0.84
CA ASN A 146 -26.64 -14.58 1.47
C ASN A 146 -25.26 -15.19 1.71
N THR A 147 -24.91 -15.33 2.99
CA THR A 147 -23.80 -16.13 3.48
C THR A 147 -23.99 -17.59 3.08
N GLN A 148 -23.17 -18.12 2.16
CA GLN A 148 -22.68 -19.50 2.24
C GLN A 148 -21.28 -19.63 1.62
N VAL A 149 -20.39 -20.13 2.46
CA VAL A 149 -19.04 -20.64 2.19
C VAL A 149 -18.92 -21.25 0.79
N GLN A 150 -18.21 -20.58 -0.11
CA GLN A 150 -17.56 -21.25 -1.23
C GLN A 150 -16.05 -21.15 -1.03
N LYS A 151 -15.43 -22.33 -0.91
CA LYS A 151 -13.98 -22.53 -0.99
C LYS A 151 -13.46 -21.81 -2.23
N ILE A 152 -12.94 -20.60 -2.09
CA ILE A 152 -12.18 -19.97 -3.15
C ILE A 152 -10.91 -20.81 -3.28
N ARG A 153 -10.81 -21.51 -4.40
CA ARG A 153 -9.56 -22.12 -4.85
C ARG A 153 -8.51 -21.03 -4.79
N ASN A 154 -7.56 -21.20 -3.88
CA ASN A 154 -6.35 -20.41 -3.78
C ASN A 154 -5.70 -20.37 -5.17
N PRO A 155 -5.79 -19.29 -5.96
CA PRO A 155 -4.86 -19.14 -7.05
C PRO A 155 -3.54 -18.85 -6.34
N LYS A 156 -2.49 -19.57 -6.71
CA LYS A 156 -1.14 -19.06 -6.48
C LYS A 156 -1.05 -17.74 -7.26
N ALA A 157 -1.50 -16.64 -6.68
CA ALA A 157 -1.30 -15.30 -7.20
C ALA A 157 0.15 -14.94 -6.85
N THR A 158 1.08 -15.52 -7.60
CA THR A 158 2.43 -15.00 -7.68
C THR A 158 2.33 -13.65 -8.37
N LEU A 159 2.81 -12.60 -7.68
CA LEU A 159 3.02 -11.27 -8.25
C LEU A 159 3.67 -11.42 -9.64
N PRO A 160 3.22 -10.67 -10.67
CA PRO A 160 3.96 -10.59 -11.93
C PRO A 160 5.40 -10.19 -11.64
N GLU A 161 6.37 -10.82 -12.29
CA GLU A 161 7.80 -10.60 -12.03
C GLU A 161 8.22 -9.13 -12.29
N SER A 162 7.48 -8.43 -13.15
CA SER A 162 7.60 -6.99 -13.41
C SER A 162 7.17 -6.10 -12.23
N VAL A 163 6.14 -6.53 -11.49
CA VAL A 163 5.70 -5.89 -10.24
C VAL A 163 6.70 -6.24 -9.14
N TYR A 164 7.08 -7.52 -9.03
CA TYR A 164 8.06 -8.00 -8.06
C TYR A 164 9.41 -7.27 -8.16
N ASN A 165 9.89 -6.97 -9.36
CA ASN A 165 11.17 -6.27 -9.56
C ASN A 165 11.11 -4.73 -9.37
N ARG A 166 9.92 -4.12 -9.27
CA ARG A 166 9.78 -2.70 -8.85
C ARG A 166 9.85 -2.55 -7.33
N PHE A 167 9.73 -3.66 -6.60
CA PHE A 167 9.80 -3.71 -5.16
C PHE A 167 11.02 -4.53 -4.74
N ILE A 168 12.16 -3.88 -4.50
CA ILE A 168 13.10 -4.43 -3.52
C ILE A 168 12.52 -4.05 -2.16
N PRO A 169 11.97 -5.00 -1.37
CA PRO A 169 11.65 -4.70 0.00
C PRO A 169 12.98 -4.69 0.76
N VAL A 170 13.25 -3.59 1.47
CA VAL A 170 14.11 -3.61 2.66
C VAL A 170 13.55 -4.60 3.71
N PHE A 171 12.33 -5.11 3.53
CA PHE A 171 11.69 -6.15 4.33
C PHE A 171 12.08 -7.57 3.90
N ARG A 172 13.35 -7.95 4.14
CA ARG A 172 13.73 -9.36 4.39
C ARG A 172 14.77 -9.45 5.51
N LEU A 173 14.39 -9.07 6.72
CA LEU A 173 15.08 -9.53 7.92
C LEU A 173 14.38 -10.78 8.47
N GLN A 174 15.03 -11.91 8.19
CA GLN A 174 15.14 -13.13 9.01
C GLN A 174 13.91 -13.59 9.81
N LYS A 175 13.15 -14.53 9.24
CA LYS A 175 12.68 -15.66 10.06
C LYS A 175 13.78 -16.71 10.08
N THR A 176 14.61 -16.67 11.12
CA THR A 176 15.39 -17.81 11.58
C THR A 176 14.43 -18.97 11.85
N VAL A 177 14.49 -19.99 11.02
CA VAL A 177 13.96 -21.30 11.39
C VAL A 177 15.02 -21.97 12.25
N SER A 178 14.91 -21.81 13.57
CA SER A 178 15.55 -22.75 14.50
C SER A 178 14.73 -24.03 14.48
N LEU A 179 15.25 -25.06 13.82
CA LEU A 179 14.83 -26.44 14.04
C LEU A 179 15.44 -26.90 15.36
N PHE A 180 14.60 -27.12 16.37
CA PHE A 180 14.87 -28.09 17.43
C PHE A 180 14.29 -29.44 16.99
#